data_AF-A0A383ABB9-F1
#
_entry.id   AF-A0A383ABB9-F1
#
_cell.length_a   1.000
_cell.length_b   1.000
_cell.length_c   1.000
_cell.angle_alpha   90.00
_cell.angle_beta   90.00
_cell.angle_gamma   90.00
#
_symmetry.space_group_name_H-M   'P 1'
#
loop_
_entity.id
_entity.type
_entity.pdbx_description
1 polymer ?
#
loop_
_entity_poly.entity_id
_entity_poly.type
_entity_poly.pdbx_seq_one_letter_code
_entity_poly.pdbx_strand_id
1 'polypeptide(L)'
;CIDHGVTFHEIFKVRTVMFDVWEKIIPGNIIKEITKLKLKFINDKNIQTLFKELLSNSEIKAITERLDLILETKKLPPINQNDNIPWPLI
;
A
#
# COMPACT_ATOMS: atom_id res chain seq x y z
N CYS A 1 5.06 -2.57 15.40
CA CYS A 1 4.82 -3.53 14.32
C CYS A 1 6.18 -4.08 13.91
N ILE A 2 6.31 -5.39 13.74
CA ILE A 2 7.55 -6.09 13.33
C ILE A 2 7.29 -6.77 11.97
N ASP A 3 8.34 -7.24 11.28
CA ASP A 3 8.27 -7.92 9.97
C ASP A 3 7.91 -7.05 8.74
N HIS A 4 8.61 -5.94 8.55
CA HIS A 4 8.48 -5.09 7.35
C HIS A 4 9.47 -5.42 6.21
N GLY A 5 10.29 -6.48 6.33
CA GLY A 5 11.35 -6.82 5.38
C GLY A 5 10.89 -7.18 3.96
N VAL A 6 9.58 -7.37 3.75
CA VAL A 6 8.95 -7.66 2.44
C VAL A 6 8.08 -6.50 1.93
N THR A 7 8.17 -5.32 2.56
CA THR A 7 7.42 -4.13 2.17
C THR A 7 8.11 -3.35 1.04
N PHE A 8 7.40 -2.35 0.50
CA PHE A 8 7.87 -1.42 -0.55
C PHE A 8 8.16 -1.97 -1.94
N HIS A 9 8.17 -3.29 -2.13
CA HIS A 9 8.29 -3.91 -3.45
C HIS A 9 7.30 -3.30 -4.45
N GLU A 10 7.75 -3.03 -5.67
CA GLU A 10 6.98 -2.45 -6.77
C GLU A 10 5.81 -3.33 -7.19
N ILE A 11 5.93 -4.66 -7.05
CA ILE A 11 4.85 -5.60 -7.35
C ILE A 11 3.94 -5.74 -6.13
N PHE A 12 2.63 -5.57 -6.34
CA PHE A 12 1.64 -5.80 -5.30
C PHE A 12 1.46 -7.31 -5.06
N LYS A 13 2.03 -7.82 -3.97
CA LYS A 13 2.08 -9.27 -3.62
C LYS A 13 1.44 -9.56 -2.26
N VAL A 14 0.36 -8.86 -1.91
CA VAL A 14 -0.30 -9.06 -0.61
C VAL A 14 -0.95 -10.45 -0.58
N ARG A 15 -0.50 -11.29 0.35
CA ARG A 15 -1.14 -12.56 0.68
C ARG A 15 -1.71 -12.45 2.08
N THR A 16 -2.98 -12.75 2.26
CA THR A 16 -3.64 -12.67 3.55
C THR A 16 -4.75 -13.71 3.67
N VAL A 17 -4.93 -14.23 4.87
CA VAL A 17 -6.05 -15.11 5.26
C VAL A 17 -7.26 -14.32 5.75
N MET A 18 -7.14 -12.99 5.86
CA MET A 18 -8.22 -12.08 6.27
C MET A 18 -9.06 -11.66 5.07
N PHE A 19 -9.75 -12.64 4.48
CA PHE A 19 -10.57 -12.46 3.28
C PHE A 19 -11.73 -11.47 3.48
N ASP A 20 -12.24 -11.38 4.71
CA ASP A 20 -13.35 -10.50 5.06
C ASP A 20 -12.97 -9.02 5.05
N VAL A 21 -11.69 -8.68 4.93
CA VAL A 21 -11.20 -7.30 5.00
C VAL A 21 -11.06 -6.64 3.62
N TRP A 22 -11.19 -7.42 2.54
CA TRP A 22 -10.99 -6.90 1.19
C TRP A 22 -12.08 -5.94 0.78
N GLU A 23 -11.70 -4.90 0.03
CA GLU A 23 -12.60 -3.85 -0.46
C GLU A 23 -13.43 -3.15 0.63
N LYS A 24 -13.12 -3.38 1.91
CA LYS A 24 -13.76 -2.69 3.01
C LYS A 24 -13.51 -1.20 2.88
N ILE A 25 -14.58 -0.44 3.10
CA ILE A 25 -14.54 1.02 3.12
C ILE A 25 -13.61 1.45 4.25
N ILE A 26 -12.65 2.30 3.90
CA ILE A 26 -11.71 2.87 4.86
C ILE A 26 -12.40 4.02 5.59
N PRO A 27 -12.32 4.07 6.93
CA PRO A 27 -12.89 5.16 7.71
C PRO A 27 -12.43 6.55 7.23
N GLY A 28 -13.34 7.52 7.19
CA GLY A 28 -13.05 8.85 6.63
C GLY A 28 -11.94 9.61 7.34
N ASN A 29 -11.72 9.36 8.64
CA ASN A 29 -10.56 9.90 9.38
C ASN A 29 -9.24 9.32 8.87
N ILE A 30 -9.19 8.03 8.54
CA ILE A 30 -8.00 7.39 7.98
C ILE A 30 -7.73 7.91 6.57
N ILE A 31 -8.77 8.09 5.74
CA ILE A 31 -8.64 8.72 4.42
C ILE A 31 -8.03 10.13 4.52
N LYS A 32 -8.46 10.93 5.50
CA LYS A 32 -7.88 12.27 5.74
C LYS A 32 -6.38 12.19 6.06
N GLU A 33 -5.95 11.23 6.88
CA GLU A 33 -4.54 11.04 7.20
C GLU A 33 -3.73 10.54 5.99
N ILE A 34 -4.29 9.65 5.16
CA ILE A 34 -3.66 9.19 3.91
C ILE A 34 -3.49 10.36 2.93
N THR A 35 -4.47 11.26 2.82
CA THR A 35 -4.35 12.48 1.99
C THR A 35 -3.21 13.36 2.50
N LYS A 36 -3.09 13.57 3.81
CA LYS A 36 -1.98 14.34 4.41
C LYS A 36 -0.63 13.66 4.14
N LEU A 37 -0.57 12.34 4.26
CA LEU A 37 0.64 11.56 3.97
C LEU A 37 1.08 11.75 2.51
N LYS A 38 0.15 11.66 1.56
CA LYS A 38 0.43 11.90 0.14
C LYS A 38 0.95 13.32 -0.09
N LEU A 39 0.32 14.33 0.50
CA LEU A 39 0.80 15.71 0.39
C LEU A 39 2.19 15.90 0.98
N LYS A 40 2.48 15.25 2.12
CA LYS A 40 3.83 15.27 2.71
C LYS A 40 4.83 14.60 1.78
N PHE A 41 4.49 13.46 1.20
CA PHE A 41 5.34 12.75 0.26
C PHE A 41 5.70 13.60 -0.97
N ILE A 42 4.76 14.42 -1.46
CA ILE A 42 4.94 15.29 -2.63
C ILE A 42 5.67 16.61 -2.30
N ASN A 43 5.45 17.16 -1.10
CA ASN A 43 5.90 18.53 -0.78
C ASN A 43 7.12 18.57 0.16
N ASP A 44 7.35 17.53 0.95
CA ASP A 44 8.46 17.49 1.91
C ASP A 44 9.72 16.93 1.25
N LYS A 45 10.68 17.83 0.97
CA LYS A 45 11.95 17.47 0.33
C LYS A 45 12.77 16.49 1.17
N ASN A 46 12.71 16.57 2.49
CA ASN A 46 13.49 15.68 3.36
C ASN A 46 12.94 14.25 3.28
N ILE A 47 11.62 14.10 3.27
CA ILE A 47 10.97 12.80 3.06
C ILE A 47 11.29 12.26 1.67
N GLN A 48 11.23 13.08 0.63
CA GLN A 48 11.58 12.64 -0.72
C GLN A 48 13.02 12.16 -0.83
N THR A 49 13.97 12.89 -0.25
CA THR A 49 15.38 12.49 -0.23
C THR A 49 15.56 11.17 0.50
N LEU A 50 15.01 11.04 1.70
CA LEU A 50 15.09 9.81 2.49
C LEU A 50 14.54 8.60 1.73
N PHE A 51 13.39 8.73 1.08
CA PHE A 51 12.80 7.63 0.32
C PHE A 51 13.61 7.31 -0.94
N LYS A 52 14.23 8.31 -1.60
CA LYS A 52 15.11 8.08 -2.76
C LYS A 52 16.44 7.41 -2.38
N GLU A 53 16.90 7.59 -1.14
CA GLU A 53 18.10 6.90 -0.63
C GLU A 53 17.82 5.43 -0.29
N LEU A 54 16.58 5.10 0.10
CA LEU A 54 16.20 3.78 0.58
C LEU A 54 15.46 2.92 -0.45
N LEU A 55 14.80 3.54 -1.43
CA LEU A 55 13.95 2.87 -2.41
C LEU A 55 14.33 3.24 -3.84
N SER A 56 14.09 2.31 -4.75
CA SER A 56 14.19 2.55 -6.18
C SER A 56 13.06 3.45 -6.70
N ASN A 57 13.27 4.05 -7.87
CA ASN A 57 12.25 4.86 -8.54
C ASN A 57 10.96 4.06 -8.84
N SER A 58 11.08 2.76 -9.13
CA SER A 58 9.93 1.87 -9.36
C SER A 58 9.11 1.65 -8.10
N GLU A 59 9.76 1.50 -6.95
CA GLU A 59 9.07 1.32 -5.66
C GLU A 59 8.38 2.62 -5.23
N ILE A 60 9.04 3.77 -5.40
CA ILE A 60 8.44 5.09 -5.15
C ILE A 60 7.20 5.31 -6.03
N LYS A 61 7.30 4.97 -7.32
CA LYS A 61 6.18 5.04 -8.25
C LYS A 61 5.03 4.14 -7.80
N ALA A 62 5.31 2.88 -7.45
CA ALA A 62 4.31 1.94 -7.00
C ALA A 62 3.59 2.37 -5.70
N ILE A 63 4.32 2.96 -4.73
CA ILE A 63 3.70 3.53 -3.52
C ILE A 63 2.74 4.66 -3.90
N THR A 64 3.15 5.54 -4.82
CA THR A 64 2.33 6.68 -5.26
C THR A 64 1.05 6.21 -5.94
N GLU A 65 1.15 5.25 -6.87
CA GLU A 65 -0.01 4.66 -7.55
C GLU A 65 -0.97 3.97 -6.56
N ARG A 66 -0.45 3.31 -5.53
CA ARG A 66 -1.26 2.70 -4.47
C ARG A 66 -1.97 3.75 -3.61
N LEU A 67 -1.30 4.85 -3.28
CA LEU A 67 -1.93 5.97 -2.57
C LEU A 67 -3.06 6.58 -3.40
N ASP A 68 -2.85 6.74 -4.71
CA ASP A 68 -3.86 7.24 -5.63
C ASP A 68 -5.08 6.32 -5.68
N LEU A 69 -4.87 5.01 -5.86
CA LEU A 69 -5.93 4.01 -5.86
C LEU A 69 -6.74 4.01 -4.56
N ILE A 70 -6.08 4.10 -3.40
CA ILE A 70 -6.76 4.13 -2.10
C ILE A 70 -7.58 5.41 -1.93
N LEU A 71 -7.07 6.56 -2.36
CA LEU A 71 -7.78 7.84 -2.26
C LEU A 71 -8.97 7.93 -3.24
N GLU A 72 -8.85 7.33 -4.42
CA GLU A 72 -9.92 7.23 -5.41
C GLU A 72 -11.04 6.30 -4.94
N THR A 73 -10.69 5.06 -4.59
CA THR A 73 -11.67 4.02 -4.25
C THR A 73 -12.22 4.17 -2.83
N LYS A 74 -11.42 4.75 -1.92
CA LYS A 74 -11.66 4.80 -0.46
C LYS A 74 -11.87 3.44 0.17
N LYS A 75 -11.32 2.40 -0.47
CA LYS A 75 -11.43 1.00 -0.08
C LYS A 75 -10.05 0.38 0.01
N LEU A 76 -9.94 -0.72 0.75
CA LEU A 76 -8.76 -1.55 0.68
C LEU A 76 -8.64 -2.18 -0.72
N PRO A 77 -7.42 -2.30 -1.28
CA PRO A 77 -7.23 -2.80 -2.63
C PRO A 77 -7.76 -4.24 -2.76
N PRO A 78 -8.36 -4.59 -3.91
CA PRO A 78 -8.74 -5.96 -4.19
C PRO A 78 -7.48 -6.83 -4.29
N ILE A 79 -7.59 -8.07 -3.86
CA ILE A 79 -6.49 -9.04 -4.00
C ILE A 79 -6.87 -10.07 -5.04
N ASN A 80 -5.92 -10.44 -5.90
CA ASN A 80 -6.14 -11.48 -6.90
C ASN A 80 -6.37 -12.83 -6.20
N GLN A 81 -7.62 -13.32 -6.28
CA GLN A 81 -8.03 -14.59 -5.66
C GLN A 81 -7.25 -15.79 -6.20
N ASN A 82 -6.79 -15.72 -7.46
CA ASN A 82 -6.05 -16.80 -8.11
C ASN A 82 -4.62 -16.98 -7.57
N ASP A 83 -4.07 -15.96 -6.89
CA ASP A 83 -2.72 -16.00 -6.30
C ASP A 83 -2.75 -16.36 -4.79
N ASN A 84 -3.93 -16.37 -4.18
CA ASN A 84 -4.17 -16.54 -2.74
C ASN A 84 -4.83 -17.87 -2.40
N ILE A 85 -4.32 -18.95 -2.97
CA ILE A 85 -4.71 -20.28 -2.51
C ILE A 85 -3.92 -20.57 -1.22
N PRO A 86 -4.59 -20.81 -0.07
CA PRO A 86 -3.89 -21.12 1.16
C PRO A 86 -3.04 -22.39 0.99
N TRP A 87 -1.77 -22.30 1.38
CA TRP A 87 -0.88 -23.46 1.47
C TRP A 87 -0.98 -24.07 2.88
N PRO A 88 -1.09 -25.40 3.08
CA PRO A 88 -1.12 -26.45 2.06
C PRO A 88 -2.47 -26.51 1.35
N LEU A 89 -2.40 -26.80 0.06
CA LEU A 89 -3.53 -27.33 -0.69
C LEU A 89 -3.90 -28.67 -0.03
N ILE A 90 -5.11 -28.79 0.54
CA ILE A 90 -5.62 -30.05 1.07
C ILE A 90 -5.89 -31.00 -0.11
#